data_AF-A0A957EN39-F1
#
_entry.id   AF-A0A957EN39-F1
#
_cell.length_a   1.000
_cell.length_b   1.000
_cell.length_c   1.000
_cell.angle_alpha   90.00
_cell.angle_beta   90.00
_cell.angle_gamma   90.00
#
_symmetry.space_group_name_H-M   'P 1'
#
loop_
_entity.id
_entity.type
_entity.pdbx_description
1 polymer ?
#
loop_
_entity_poly.entity_id
_entity_poly.type
_entity_poly.pdbx_seq_one_letter_code
_entity_poly.pdbx_strand_id
1 'polypeptide(L)' 'MGDNIAAANPQKNMLRLCSVRCPHMNQIQLKDTRDALLYTQHVIEVPEPIRARAYRAVERMLQIG' A
#
# COMPACT_ATOMS: atom_id res chain seq x y z
N MET A 1 4.09 -9.48 2.77
CA MET A 1 2.78 -10.03 3.18
C MET A 1 2.90 -11.04 4.31
N GLY A 2 3.86 -11.99 4.29
CA GLY A 2 4.00 -12.99 5.35
C GLY A 2 4.07 -12.42 6.78
N ASP A 3 4.71 -11.27 6.98
CA ASP A 3 4.73 -10.60 8.28
C ASP A 3 3.32 -10.25 8.81
N ASN A 4 2.44 -9.76 7.93
CA ASN A 4 1.05 -9.42 8.29
C ASN A 4 0.26 -10.68 8.70
N ILE A 5 0.46 -11.79 7.99
CA ILE A 5 -0.24 -13.05 8.27
C ILE A 5 0.22 -13.63 9.62
N ALA A 6 1.54 -13.60 9.88
CA ALA A 6 2.11 -14.03 11.15
C ALA A 6 1.57 -13.19 12.32
N ALA A 7 1.55 -11.86 12.15
CA ALA A 7 1.05 -10.93 13.17
C ALA A 7 -0.44 -11.15 13.47
N ALA A 8 -1.25 -11.48 12.45
CA ALA A 8 -2.67 -11.77 12.62
C ALA A 8 -2.96 -13.17 13.20
N ASN A 9 -1.97 -14.07 13.25
CA ASN A 9 -2.12 -15.45 13.72
C ASN A 9 -0.98 -15.85 14.67
N PRO A 10 -0.79 -15.16 15.80
CA PRO A 10 0.39 -15.35 16.67
C PRO A 10 0.54 -16.76 17.25
N GLN A 11 -0.56 -17.50 17.37
CA GLN A 11 -0.60 -18.88 17.86
C GLN A 11 -0.17 -19.94 16.83
N LYS A 12 0.00 -19.56 15.56
CA LYS A 12 0.34 -20.50 14.47
C LYS A 12 1.82 -20.45 14.16
N ASN A 13 2.46 -21.61 14.09
CA ASN A 13 3.83 -21.74 13.59
C ASN A 13 3.82 -21.71 12.06
N MET A 14 4.23 -20.58 11.48
CA MET A 14 4.29 -20.42 10.02
C MET A 14 5.61 -20.94 9.43
N LEU A 15 5.49 -21.71 8.35
CA LEU A 15 6.61 -21.99 7.44
C LEU A 15 6.83 -20.79 6.52
N ARG A 16 8.02 -20.18 6.57
CA ARG A 16 8.37 -19.04 5.71
C ARG A 16 9.14 -19.52 4.47
N LEU A 17 8.43 -19.63 3.35
CA LEU A 17 8.98 -20.12 2.08
C LEU A 17 9.83 -19.10 1.32
N CYS A 18 9.60 -17.79 1.52
CA CYS A 18 10.33 -16.73 0.83
C CYS A 18 10.29 -15.43 1.65
N SER A 19 11.42 -14.71 1.68
CA SER A 19 11.57 -13.40 2.33
C SER A 19 11.62 -12.23 1.34
N VAL A 20 11.47 -12.51 0.03
CA VAL A 20 11.54 -11.49 -1.01
C VAL A 20 10.30 -10.60 -0.93
N ARG A 21 10.54 -9.33 -0.61
CA ARG A 21 9.56 -8.25 -0.79
C ARG A 21 9.78 -7.63 -2.16
N CYS A 22 8.69 -7.20 -2.82
CA CYS A 22 8.78 -6.47 -4.08
C CYS A 22 9.79 -5.31 -3.96
N PRO A 23 10.73 -5.14 -4.90
CA PRO A 23 11.78 -4.12 -4.81
C PRO A 23 11.22 -2.70 -4.69
N HIS A 24 10.09 -2.41 -5.35
CA HIS A 24 9.43 -1.10 -5.24
C HIS A 24 8.79 -0.88 -3.86
N MET A 25 8.20 -1.90 -3.26
CA MET A 25 7.65 -1.81 -1.90
C MET A 25 8.74 -1.55 -0.86
N ASN A 26 9.97 -2.01 -1.11
CA ASN A 26 11.12 -1.79 -0.22
C ASN A 26 11.72 -0.36 -0.32
N GLN A 27 11.27 0.46 -1.27
CA GLN A 27 11.72 1.84 -1.38
C GLN A 27 11.15 2.74 -0.26
N ILE A 28 10.04 2.35 0.35
CA ILE A 28 9.39 3.10 1.42
C ILE A 28 10.02 2.71 2.76
N GLN A 29 10.80 3.61 3.37
CA GLN A 29 11.44 3.42 4.67
C GLN A 29 10.79 4.28 5.75
N LEU A 30 11.07 3.97 7.03
CA LEU A 30 10.55 4.73 8.17
C LEU A 30 10.96 6.20 8.15
N LYS A 31 12.19 6.50 7.72
CA LYS A 31 12.69 7.89 7.58
C LYS A 31 11.89 8.66 6.53
N ASP A 32 11.53 8.00 5.42
CA ASP A 32 10.77 8.61 4.33
C ASP A 32 9.35 8.91 4.80
N THR A 33 8.75 7.99 5.58
CA THR A 33 7.42 8.19 6.19
C THR A 33 7.42 9.35 7.19
N ARG A 34 8.45 9.45 8.04
CA ARG A 34 8.63 10.59 8.95
C ARG A 34 8.72 11.90 8.17
N ASP A 35 9.59 11.95 7.15
CA ASP A 35 9.82 13.18 6.37
C ASP A 35 8.58 13.55 5.54
N ALA A 36 7.85 12.55 5.03
CA ALA A 36 6.58 12.76 4.34
C ALA A 36 5.55 13.47 5.21
N LEU A 37 5.42 13.06 6.48
CA LEU A 37 4.52 13.67 7.45
C LEU A 37 5.01 15.05 7.91
N LEU A 38 6.31 15.21 8.13
CA LEU A 38 6.90 16.45 8.61
C LEU A 38 6.79 17.59 7.59
N TYR A 39 6.97 17.28 6.31
CA TYR A 39 7.00 18.27 5.23
C TYR A 39 5.77 18.24 4.32
N THR A 40 4.75 17.44 4.64
CA THR A 40 3.54 17.23 3.81
C THR A 40 3.91 16.89 2.37
N GLN A 41 4.77 15.88 2.20
CA GLN A 41 5.27 15.47 0.89
C GLN A 41 5.22 13.94 0.73
N HIS A 42 5.12 13.39 -0.46
CA HIS A 42 4.94 14.07 -1.74
C HIS A 42 3.46 14.22 -2.04
N VAL A 43 3.03 15.42 -2.43
CA VAL A 43 1.65 15.66 -2.86
C VAL A 43 1.43 14.95 -4.20
N ILE A 44 0.44 14.08 -4.24
CA ILE A 44 0.08 13.32 -5.45
C ILE A 44 -1.11 14.02 -6.12
N GLU A 45 -0.84 14.63 -7.28
CA GLU A 45 -1.87 15.28 -8.09
C GLU A 45 -2.19 14.44 -9.32
N VAL A 46 -3.47 14.38 -9.67
CA VAL A 46 -3.96 13.67 -10.86
C VAL A 46 -4.79 14.66 -11.68
N PRO A 47 -4.51 14.84 -12.99
CA PRO A 47 -5.31 15.72 -13.83
C PRO A 47 -6.79 15.37 -13.80
N GLU A 48 -7.66 16.38 -13.69
CA GLU A 48 -9.10 16.19 -13.49
C GLU A 48 -9.77 15.25 -14.51
N PRO A 49 -9.47 15.34 -15.83
CA PRO A 49 -10.05 14.42 -16.81
C PRO A 49 -9.67 12.95 -16.58
N ILE A 50 -8.47 12.69 -16.03
CA ILE A 50 -7.99 11.35 -15.68
C ILE A 50 -8.65 10.89 -14.39
N ARG A 51 -8.62 11.74 -13.34
CA ARG A 51 -9.21 11.45 -12.03
C ARG A 51 -10.68 11.06 -12.14
N ALA A 52 -11.49 11.85 -12.86
CA ALA A 52 -12.93 11.61 -13.00
C ALA A 52 -13.25 10.27 -13.70
N ARG A 53 -12.46 9.88 -14.70
CA ARG A 53 -12.64 8.60 -15.41
C ARG A 53 -12.23 7.41 -14.54
N ALA A 54 -11.06 7.49 -13.88
CA ALA A 54 -10.58 6.45 -12.98
C ALA A 54 -11.53 6.25 -11.79
N TYR A 55 -12.01 7.35 -11.20
CA TYR A 55 -12.96 7.33 -10.09
C TYR A 55 -14.23 6.55 -10.44
N ARG A 56 -14.87 6.82 -11.58
CA ARG A 56 -16.09 6.08 -11.99
C ARG A 56 -15.86 4.57 -12.12
N ALA A 57 -14.69 4.14 -12.58
CA ALA A 57 -14.38 2.72 -12.71
C ALA A 57 -14.22 2.06 -11.34
N VAL A 58 -13.47 2.70 -10.43
CA VAL A 58 -13.25 2.21 -9.06
C VAL A 58 -14.54 2.24 -8.25
N GLU A 59 -15.34 3.30 -8.35
CA GLU A 59 -16.63 3.42 -7.67
C GLU A 59 -17.59 2.29 -8.08
N ARG A 60 -17.68 1.98 -9.37
CA ARG A 60 -18.47 0.84 -9.86
C ARG A 60 -17.99 -0.49 -9.29
N MET A 61 -16.67 -0.71 -9.24
CA MET A 61 -16.08 -1.92 -8.64
C MET A 61 -16.48 -2.04 -7.16
N LEU A 62 -16.41 -0.95 -6.41
CA LEU A 62 -16.78 -0.94 -4.99
C LEU A 62 -18.27 -1.18 -4.73
N GLN A 63 -19.15 -0.73 -5.64
CA GLN A 63 -20.60 -0.93 -5.51
C GLN A 63 -21.04 -2.38 -5.74
N ILE A 64 -20.24 -3.17 -6.47
CA ILE A 64 -20.58 -4.57 -6.77
C ILE A 64 -19.88 -5.58 -5.87
N GLY A 65 -18.80 -5.19 -5.18
CA GLY A 65 -18.15 -5.96 -4.10
C GLY A 65 -17.76 -7.37 -4.46
#